data_AF-A0A151EQH8-F1
#
_entry.id   AF-A0A151EQH8-F1
#
_cell.length_a   1.000
_cell.length_b   1.000
_cell.length_c   1.000
_cell.angle_alpha   90.00
_cell.angle_beta   90.00
_cell.angle_gamma   90.00
#
_symmetry.space_group_name_H-M   'P 1'
#
loop_
_entity.id
_entity.type
_entity.pdbx_description
1 polymer ?
#
loop_
_entity_poly.entity_id
_entity_poly.type
_entity_poly.pdbx_seq_one_letter_code
_entity_poly.pdbx_strand_id
1 'polypeptide(L)'
;MAKRTKKVGPAGRFQSRYGVKARTQLRNVELAQREKHICPSCGYKKVRRVSTSIWQCRKCNIKFAGGAYLPKTESGQNIEKILKGEIASTQATPKIQEEKKEVEKK
;
A
#
# COMPACT_ATOMS: atom_id res chain seq x y z
N MET A 1 -26.97 -19.60 7.57
CA MET A 1 -27.25 -18.64 6.47
C MET A 1 -26.65 -19.16 5.17
N ALA A 2 -27.45 -19.34 4.11
CA ALA A 2 -26.95 -19.83 2.82
C ALA A 2 -26.07 -18.77 2.12
N LYS A 3 -24.94 -19.20 1.56
CA LYS A 3 -24.02 -18.32 0.81
C LYS A 3 -24.68 -17.85 -0.48
N ARG A 4 -25.16 -16.60 -0.49
CA ARG A 4 -25.99 -16.00 -1.57
C ARG A 4 -25.35 -16.07 -2.96
N THR A 5 -24.02 -15.97 -3.07
CA THR A 5 -23.32 -15.98 -4.36
C THR A 5 -21.99 -16.75 -4.29
N LYS A 6 -21.86 -17.84 -5.06
CA LYS A 6 -20.61 -18.64 -5.12
C LYS A 6 -19.50 -17.95 -5.91
N LYS A 7 -19.79 -17.43 -7.11
CA LYS A 7 -18.80 -16.89 -8.05
C LYS A 7 -18.62 -15.37 -7.99
N VAL A 8 -19.71 -14.61 -7.97
CA VAL A 8 -19.63 -13.13 -8.14
C VAL A 8 -19.26 -12.38 -6.86
N GLY A 9 -19.50 -12.95 -5.68
CA GLY A 9 -19.17 -12.33 -4.40
C GLY A 9 -19.76 -10.91 -4.25
N PRO A 10 -19.00 -9.92 -3.76
CA PRO A 10 -19.52 -8.56 -3.52
C PRO A 10 -19.97 -7.83 -4.80
N ALA A 11 -19.46 -8.23 -5.97
CA ALA A 11 -19.91 -7.69 -7.26
C ALA A 11 -21.33 -8.16 -7.65
N GLY A 12 -21.96 -9.03 -6.86
CA GLY A 12 -23.36 -9.46 -7.05
C GLY A 12 -24.38 -8.31 -7.02
N ARG A 13 -24.05 -7.17 -6.40
CA ARG A 13 -24.90 -5.96 -6.38
C ARG A 13 -25.22 -5.40 -7.78
N PHE A 14 -24.40 -5.72 -8.77
CA PHE A 14 -24.59 -5.24 -10.14
C PHE A 14 -25.51 -6.13 -10.98
N GLN A 15 -25.94 -7.29 -10.44
CA GLN A 15 -26.86 -8.21 -11.12
C GLN A 15 -26.34 -8.55 -12.54
N SER A 16 -27.14 -8.41 -13.59
CA SER A 16 -26.78 -8.70 -14.98
C SER A 16 -25.93 -7.60 -15.67
N ARG A 17 -25.74 -6.44 -15.04
CA ARG A 17 -25.11 -5.26 -15.69
C ARG A 17 -23.57 -5.38 -15.77
N TYR A 18 -22.99 -4.64 -16.72
CA TYR A 18 -21.54 -4.40 -16.94
C TYR A 18 -20.68 -5.60 -17.42
N GLY A 19 -21.27 -6.78 -17.61
CA GLY A 19 -20.56 -7.95 -18.13
C GLY A 19 -19.65 -8.64 -17.10
N VAL A 20 -18.96 -9.71 -17.51
CA VAL A 20 -18.20 -10.59 -16.60
C VAL A 20 -16.84 -10.00 -16.23
N LYS A 21 -16.08 -9.47 -17.19
CA LYS A 21 -14.70 -8.98 -16.98
C LYS A 21 -14.63 -7.86 -15.95
N ALA A 22 -15.45 -6.82 -16.12
CA ALA A 22 -15.51 -5.68 -15.20
C ALA A 22 -15.89 -6.11 -13.77
N ARG A 23 -16.90 -6.99 -13.64
CA ARG A 23 -17.32 -7.52 -12.33
C ARG A 23 -16.23 -8.37 -11.67
N THR A 24 -15.49 -9.17 -12.43
CA THR A 24 -14.39 -9.98 -11.89
C THR A 24 -13.23 -9.12 -11.40
N GLN A 25 -12.83 -8.10 -12.16
CA GLN A 25 -11.76 -7.17 -11.74
C GLN A 25 -12.17 -6.43 -10.46
N LEU A 26 -13.38 -5.87 -10.44
CA LEU A 26 -13.90 -5.16 -9.28
C LEU A 26 -14.05 -6.08 -8.05
N ARG A 27 -14.48 -7.33 -8.25
CA ARG A 27 -14.53 -8.34 -7.19
C ARG A 27 -13.18 -8.50 -6.51
N ASN A 28 -12.10 -8.63 -7.29
CA ASN A 28 -10.77 -8.85 -6.74
C ASN A 28 -10.27 -7.63 -5.95
N VAL A 29 -10.51 -6.41 -6.48
CA VAL A 29 -10.17 -5.15 -5.79
C VAL A 29 -10.95 -5.01 -4.48
N GLU A 30 -12.27 -5.24 -4.51
CA GLU A 30 -13.11 -5.11 -3.30
C GLU A 30 -12.81 -6.17 -2.25
N LEU A 31 -12.47 -7.39 -2.64
CA LEU A 31 -12.08 -8.45 -1.71
C LEU A 31 -10.80 -8.05 -0.98
N ALA A 32 -9.79 -7.62 -1.72
CA ALA A 32 -8.52 -7.17 -1.15
C ALA A 32 -8.72 -5.94 -0.24
N GLN A 33 -9.56 -4.99 -0.65
CA GLN A 33 -9.84 -3.77 0.11
C GLN A 33 -10.61 -4.04 1.42
N ARG A 34 -11.52 -5.01 1.43
CA ARG A 34 -12.35 -5.35 2.60
C ARG A 34 -11.65 -6.31 3.57
N GLU A 35 -10.52 -6.87 3.16
CA GLU A 35 -9.72 -7.73 4.02
C GLU A 35 -9.23 -6.95 5.25
N LYS A 36 -9.08 -7.65 6.38
CA LYS A 36 -8.53 -7.03 7.59
C LYS A 36 -7.01 -7.06 7.51
N HIS A 37 -6.40 -5.89 7.37
CA HIS A 37 -4.96 -5.77 7.27
C HIS A 37 -4.28 -5.58 8.62
N ILE A 38 -2.97 -5.89 8.64
CA ILE A 38 -2.08 -5.72 9.79
C ILE A 38 -1.81 -4.23 10.00
N CYS A 39 -1.98 -3.76 11.23
CA CYS A 39 -1.64 -2.39 11.60
C CYS A 39 -0.13 -2.24 11.78
N PRO A 40 0.51 -1.19 11.21
CA PRO A 40 1.96 -0.97 11.35
C PRO A 40 2.40 -0.65 12.79
N SER A 41 1.51 -0.09 13.62
CA SER A 41 1.85 0.30 15.00
C SER A 41 1.60 -0.82 16.01
N CYS A 42 0.42 -1.47 15.98
CA CYS A 42 0.06 -2.48 16.98
C CYS A 42 0.20 -3.93 16.52
N GLY A 43 0.45 -4.20 15.23
CA GLY A 43 0.60 -5.55 14.68
C GLY A 43 -0.70 -6.37 14.53
N TYR A 44 -1.85 -5.87 15.02
CA TYR A 44 -3.12 -6.61 14.91
C TYR A 44 -3.78 -6.46 13.53
N LYS A 45 -4.40 -7.54 13.04
CA LYS A 45 -5.23 -7.57 11.82
C LYS A 45 -6.61 -6.93 12.03
N LYS A 46 -6.65 -5.62 12.32
CA LYS A 46 -7.88 -4.86 12.61
C LYS A 46 -7.96 -3.51 11.88
N VAL A 47 -7.17 -3.33 10.82
CA VAL A 47 -7.24 -2.15 9.96
C VAL A 47 -8.45 -2.23 9.03
N ARG A 48 -9.13 -1.10 8.86
CA ARG A 48 -10.20 -0.90 7.86
C ARG A 48 -10.00 0.41 7.11
N ARG A 49 -10.49 0.47 5.88
CA ARG A 49 -10.53 1.71 5.08
C ARG A 49 -11.60 2.65 5.61
N VAL A 50 -11.28 3.94 5.74
CA VAL A 50 -12.25 4.98 6.12
C VAL A 50 -12.65 5.78 4.89
N SER A 51 -11.68 6.25 4.11
CA SER A 51 -11.90 6.98 2.85
C SER A 51 -10.85 6.57 1.83
N THR A 52 -10.83 7.24 0.67
CA THR A 52 -9.80 7.01 -0.34
C THR A 52 -8.41 7.25 0.24
N SER A 53 -7.56 6.23 0.21
CA SER A 53 -6.18 6.24 0.72
C SER A 53 -6.01 6.47 2.23
N ILE A 54 -7.09 6.64 3.01
CA ILE A 54 -7.03 6.77 4.47
C ILE A 54 -7.50 5.48 5.14
N TRP A 55 -6.63 4.92 5.97
CA TRP A 55 -6.85 3.68 6.69
C TRP A 55 -6.81 3.91 8.20
N GLN A 56 -7.67 3.21 8.93
CA GLN A 56 -7.75 3.33 10.39
C GLN A 56 -7.73 1.96 11.05
N CYS A 57 -6.90 1.83 12.08
CA CYS A 57 -6.92 0.67 12.95
C CYS A 57 -8.03 0.79 13.99
N ARG A 58 -8.91 -0.21 14.13
CA ARG A 58 -9.96 -0.20 15.17
C ARG A 58 -9.44 -0.49 16.59
N LYS A 59 -8.21 -0.98 16.73
CA LYS A 59 -7.64 -1.31 18.05
C LYS A 59 -6.97 -0.10 18.69
N CYS A 60 -6.02 0.51 17.98
CA CYS A 60 -5.25 1.66 18.47
C CYS A 60 -5.74 3.01 17.94
N ASN A 61 -6.81 3.04 17.14
CA ASN A 61 -7.39 4.25 16.54
C ASN A 61 -6.47 5.10 15.64
N ILE A 62 -5.26 4.63 15.37
CA ILE A 62 -4.31 5.31 14.46
C ILE A 62 -4.88 5.33 13.04
N LYS A 63 -4.87 6.54 12.45
CA LYS A 63 -5.16 6.79 11.04
C LYS A 63 -3.84 6.95 10.30
N PHE A 64 -3.71 6.32 9.14
CA PHE A 64 -2.51 6.41 8.31
C PHE A 64 -2.86 6.46 6.83
N ALA A 65 -1.96 7.04 6.05
CA ALA A 65 -2.07 7.08 4.60
C ALA A 65 -1.53 5.78 3.99
N GLY A 66 -2.19 5.32 2.92
CA GLY A 66 -1.79 4.14 2.17
C GLY A 66 -2.28 4.23 0.72
N GLY A 67 -2.35 3.09 0.04
CA GLY A 67 -2.94 3.02 -1.29
C GLY A 67 -4.46 3.16 -1.27
N ALA A 68 -5.05 3.42 -2.45
CA ALA A 68 -6.49 3.61 -2.60
C ALA A 68 -7.31 2.38 -2.21
N TYR A 69 -6.82 1.18 -2.57
CA TYR A 69 -7.49 -0.11 -2.33
C TYR A 69 -6.72 -1.06 -1.41
N LEU A 70 -5.40 -0.86 -1.27
CA LEU A 70 -4.53 -1.64 -0.40
C LEU A 70 -3.78 -0.69 0.55
N PRO A 71 -3.60 -1.03 1.85
CA PRO A 71 -2.86 -0.16 2.77
C PRO A 71 -1.38 -0.01 2.39
N LYS A 72 -0.76 -1.07 1.87
CA LYS A 72 0.61 -1.05 1.34
C LYS A 72 0.59 -1.39 -0.14
N THR A 73 1.13 -0.51 -0.97
CA THR A 73 1.35 -0.74 -2.39
C THR A 73 2.75 -1.26 -2.64
N GLU A 74 2.98 -1.92 -3.78
CA GLU A 74 4.30 -2.42 -4.17
C GLU A 74 5.32 -1.28 -4.29
N SER A 75 4.94 -0.16 -4.91
CA SER A 75 5.78 1.04 -5.00
C SER A 75 6.12 1.59 -3.61
N GLY A 76 5.15 1.64 -2.69
CA GLY A 76 5.40 2.08 -1.31
C GLY A 76 6.35 1.15 -0.56
N GLN A 77 6.20 -0.16 -0.74
CA GLN A 77 7.13 -1.15 -0.17
C GLN A 77 8.53 -1.03 -0.77
N ASN A 78 8.65 -0.73 -2.05
CA ASN A 78 9.94 -0.54 -2.71
C ASN A 78 10.65 0.71 -2.17
N ILE A 79 9.94 1.82 -2.00
CA ILE A 79 10.49 3.03 -1.38
C ILE A 79 10.90 2.75 0.07
N GLU A 80 10.06 2.06 0.86
CA GLU A 80 10.42 1.65 2.22
C GLU A 80 11.73 0.83 2.26
N LYS A 81 11.96 -0.04 1.26
CA LYS A 81 13.19 -0.83 1.15
C LYS A 81 14.39 0.01 0.73
N ILE A 82 14.22 0.90 -0.25
CA ILE A 82 15.28 1.80 -0.73
C ILE A 82 15.75 2.70 0.41
N LEU A 83 14.81 3.36 1.11
CA LEU A 83 15.14 4.23 2.24
C LEU A 83 15.86 3.47 3.37
N LYS A 84 15.44 2.23 3.67
CA LYS A 84 16.16 1.38 4.63
C LYS A 84 17.55 0.96 4.14
N GLY A 85 17.71 0.75 2.84
CA GLY A 85 18.99 0.43 2.22
C GLY A 85 19.96 1.62 2.21
N GLU A 86 19.47 2.84 1.98
CA GLU A 86 20.26 4.07 2.02
C GLU A 86 20.73 4.43 3.44
N ILE A 87 19.96 4.05 4.48
CA ILE A 87 20.38 4.23 5.88
C ILE A 87 21.58 3.32 6.24
N ALA A 88 21.80 2.23 5.51
CA ALA A 88 22.99 1.39 5.69
C ALA A 88 24.25 1.97 5.02
N SER A 89 24.11 2.81 3.98
CA SER A 89 25.25 3.42 3.28
C SER A 89 25.60 4.84 3.77
N THR A 90 24.73 5.49 4.54
CA THR A 90 24.91 6.89 4.98
C THR A 90 25.50 7.07 6.38
N GLN A 91 25.82 6.00 7.11
CA GLN A 91 26.65 6.06 8.34
C GLN A 91 28.16 5.86 8.10
N ALA A 92 28.60 5.89 6.84
CA ALA A 92 30.00 6.08 6.47
C ALA A 92 30.16 7.42 5.72
N THR A 93 29.97 8.54 6.42
CA THR A 93 30.38 9.86 5.90
C THR A 93 31.92 9.97 5.87
N PRO A 94 32.55 11.00 5.27
CA PRO A 94 32.22 11.81 4.08
C PRO A 94 33.49 12.14 3.23
N LYS A 95 33.47 12.15 1.88
CA LYS A 95 34.42 12.94 1.06
C LYS A 95 33.82 13.32 -0.30
N ILE A 96 33.26 14.52 -0.41
CA ILE A 96 33.26 15.29 -1.67
C ILE A 96 34.15 16.51 -1.44
N GLN A 97 35.45 16.24 -1.40
CA GLN A 97 36.57 17.10 -1.78
C GLN A 97 37.46 16.06 -2.47
N GLU A 98 37.68 16.03 -3.79
CA GLU A 98 38.35 17.03 -4.63
C GLU A 98 38.10 16.69 -6.12
N GLU A 99 37.29 17.46 -6.86
CA GLU A 99 37.32 17.47 -8.35
C GLU A 99 37.19 18.88 -8.94
N LYS A 100 37.34 19.93 -8.11
CA LYS A 100 37.38 21.33 -8.59
C LYS A 100 38.79 21.95 -8.65
N LYS A 101 39.85 21.12 -8.69
CA LYS A 101 41.24 21.62 -8.80
C LYS A 101 41.96 21.34 -10.11
N GLU A 102 41.39 20.63 -11.09
CA GLU A 102 42.10 20.33 -12.35
C GLU A 102 41.62 21.07 -13.61
N VAL A 103 40.66 22.01 -13.54
CA VAL A 103 40.20 22.73 -14.76
C VAL A 103 40.51 24.23 -14.78
N GLU A 104 41.02 24.86 -13.70
CA GLU A 104 41.13 26.33 -13.68
C GLU A 104 42.43 26.93 -13.09
N LYS A 105 43.53 26.16 -13.05
CA LYS A 105 44.89 26.72 -12.90
C LYS A 105 45.91 25.89 -13.68
N LYS A 106 46.46 26.50 -14.74
CA LYS A 106 47.65 26.11 -15.53
C LYS A 106 47.43 25.15 -16.68
#